data_AF-A0AAJ7PDR1-F1
#
_entry.id   AF-A0AAJ7PDR1-F1
#
_cell.length_a   1.000
_cell.length_b   1.000
_cell.length_c   1.000
_cell.angle_alpha   90.00
_cell.angle_beta   90.00
_cell.angle_gamma   90.00
#
_symmetry.space_group_name_H-M   'P 1'
#
loop_
_entity.id
_entity.type
_entity.pdbx_description
1 polymer ?
#
loop_
_entity_poly.entity_id
_entity_poly.type
_entity_poly.pdbx_seq_one_letter_code
_entity_poly.pdbx_strand_id
1 'polypeptide(L)'
;MLSIAARSGVLSPYLQTTKHAVKSVVFPGAKELVPAAAPGGTRLTHTDIKIPDFTDYRRQEVLNPTKSSQESSEERRVFSYLVTGATTVVGVYAAKTVVTQFVSSMSASADVLALSKIEIKLSEIPEGKNMTFKWRGKPLFVRHRTEKEIATEEAVNIGELRDPQHDKDRVINPRWVIVLGVCTHLGCVPISNAGEFGGYYCPCHGSHYDASGRIRKGPAPLNLEVPYYEFPDDDTVIVG
;
A
#
# COMPACT_ATOMS: atom_id res chain seq x y z
N MET A 1 20.73 25.87 86.61
CA MET A 1 21.06 27.23 86.14
C MET A 1 21.43 27.13 84.66
N LEU A 2 20.71 27.86 83.79
CA LEU A 2 20.97 28.28 82.39
C LEU A 2 21.39 27.21 81.34
N SER A 3 20.91 27.18 80.09
CA SER A 3 19.91 27.94 79.35
C SER A 3 19.62 27.15 78.04
N ILE A 4 18.35 26.93 77.72
CA ILE A 4 17.91 26.31 76.47
C ILE A 4 17.90 27.39 75.38
N ALA A 5 18.89 27.37 74.49
CA ALA A 5 18.88 28.17 73.27
C ALA A 5 17.89 27.54 72.27
N ALA A 6 16.63 27.97 72.33
CA ALA A 6 15.63 27.65 71.32
C ALA A 6 16.06 28.27 69.98
N ARG A 7 16.34 27.41 68.98
CA ARG A 7 16.48 27.84 67.57
C ARG A 7 15.16 28.46 67.13
N SER A 8 15.14 29.78 67.06
CA SER A 8 14.09 30.56 66.40
C SER A 8 13.97 30.12 64.94
N GLY A 9 12.72 29.88 64.54
CA GLY A 9 12.36 29.13 63.35
C GLY A 9 12.92 29.67 62.04
N VAL A 10 13.25 28.74 61.16
CA VAL A 10 13.39 28.98 59.72
C VAL A 10 12.03 29.47 59.22
N LEU A 11 11.92 30.77 58.96
CA LEU A 11 10.76 31.35 58.28
C LEU A 11 10.66 30.72 56.89
N SER A 12 9.49 30.17 56.57
CA SER A 12 9.16 29.65 55.24
C SER A 12 9.46 30.71 54.18
N PRO A 13 10.08 30.36 53.02
CA PRO A 13 10.57 31.32 52.02
C PRO A 13 9.49 32.22 51.38
N TYR A 14 8.21 32.00 51.70
CA TYR A 14 7.06 32.77 51.20
C TYR A 14 6.59 33.91 52.11
N LEU A 15 7.17 34.06 53.31
CA LEU A 15 6.84 35.20 54.19
C LEU A 15 7.70 36.41 53.80
N GLN A 16 7.16 37.28 52.95
CA GLN A 16 7.73 38.63 52.79
C GLN A 16 7.48 39.42 54.08
N THR A 17 8.57 39.80 54.76
CA THR A 17 8.51 40.67 55.94
C THR A 17 8.05 42.06 55.50
N THR A 18 6.88 42.51 55.96
CA THR A 18 6.46 43.89 55.68
C THR A 18 7.23 44.87 56.56
N LYS A 19 7.46 46.10 56.09
CA LYS A 19 8.13 47.17 56.85
C LYS A 19 7.28 47.73 58.01
N HIS A 20 6.07 47.21 58.22
CA HIS A 20 5.15 47.71 59.23
C HIS A 20 5.19 46.79 60.46
N ALA A 21 5.88 47.25 61.50
CA ALA A 21 5.84 46.64 62.83
C ALA A 21 4.55 47.08 63.55
N VAL A 22 3.81 46.13 64.11
CA VAL A 22 2.72 46.46 65.05
C VAL A 22 3.37 47.09 66.27
N LYS A 23 3.07 48.36 66.57
CA LYS A 23 3.76 49.10 67.65
C LYS A 23 3.14 48.91 69.03
N SER A 24 1.89 48.45 69.12
CA SER A 24 1.22 48.20 70.41
C SER A 24 -0.01 47.31 70.26
N VAL A 25 -0.18 46.35 71.18
CA VAL A 25 -1.37 45.49 71.28
C VAL A 25 -2.00 45.71 72.65
N VAL A 26 -3.31 45.99 72.69
CA VAL A 26 -4.07 46.15 73.93
C VAL A 26 -4.93 44.91 74.13
N PHE A 27 -4.75 44.22 75.25
CA PHE A 27 -5.63 43.12 75.67
C PHE A 27 -6.79 43.67 76.51
N PRO A 28 -8.01 43.14 76.40
CA PRO A 28 -9.14 43.62 77.18
C PRO A 28 -8.90 43.34 78.67
N GLY A 29 -8.72 44.40 79.47
CA GLY A 29 -8.52 44.31 80.93
C GLY A 29 -7.15 44.75 81.46
N ALA A 30 -6.17 45.04 80.60
CA ALA A 30 -4.88 45.59 81.02
C ALA A 30 -4.83 47.12 80.87
N LYS A 31 -4.34 47.84 81.89
CA LYS A 31 -4.20 49.32 81.89
C LYS A 31 -2.89 49.83 81.30
N GLU A 32 -1.95 48.96 80.90
CA GLU A 32 -0.70 49.36 80.26
C GLU A 32 -0.49 48.70 78.88
N LEU A 33 0.07 49.49 77.97
CA LEU A 33 0.47 49.11 76.62
C LEU A 33 1.78 48.32 76.68
N VAL A 34 1.78 47.05 76.28
CA VAL A 34 3.01 46.27 76.13
C VAL A 34 3.60 46.52 74.73
N PRO A 35 4.84 47.04 74.61
CA PRO A 35 5.49 47.20 73.31
C PRO A 35 5.89 45.82 72.77
N ALA A 36 5.16 45.32 71.78
CA ALA A 36 5.46 44.07 71.09
C ALA A 36 5.75 44.37 69.62
N ALA A 37 7.03 44.45 69.25
CA ALA A 37 7.45 44.58 67.86
C ALA A 37 7.39 43.20 67.16
N ALA A 38 6.19 42.81 66.70
CA ALA A 38 6.03 41.64 65.85
C ALA A 38 6.01 42.06 64.37
N PRO A 39 6.79 41.42 63.48
CA PRO A 39 6.71 41.69 62.05
C PRO A 39 5.34 41.25 61.51
N GLY A 40 4.58 42.18 60.94
CA GLY A 40 3.37 41.84 60.20
C GLY A 40 3.73 41.20 58.86
N GLY A 41 3.15 40.05 58.54
CA GLY A 41 3.26 39.41 57.22
C GLY A 41 1.92 39.47 56.49
N THR A 42 1.91 39.89 55.22
CA THR A 42 0.74 39.74 54.35
C THR A 42 0.68 38.31 53.82
N ARG A 43 -0.35 37.55 54.20
CA ARG A 43 -0.61 36.20 53.67
C ARG A 43 -1.47 36.32 52.41
N LEU A 44 -0.93 35.89 51.28
CA LEU A 44 -1.67 35.89 50.01
C LEU A 44 -2.53 34.62 49.95
N THR A 45 -3.81 34.73 49.57
CA THR A 45 -4.77 33.61 49.59
C THR A 45 -4.35 32.43 48.72
N HIS A 46 -3.58 32.68 47.65
CA HIS A 46 -3.05 31.60 46.82
C HIS A 46 -2.04 30.71 47.56
N THR A 47 -1.46 31.17 48.68
CA THR A 47 -0.55 30.36 49.52
C THR A 47 -1.28 29.31 50.37
N ASP A 48 -2.61 29.34 50.39
CA ASP A 48 -3.46 28.41 51.14
C ASP A 48 -3.85 27.19 50.30
N ILE A 49 -3.66 27.30 48.99
CA ILE A 49 -3.96 26.23 48.05
C ILE A 49 -2.86 25.18 48.16
N LYS A 50 -3.22 24.03 48.74
CA LYS A 50 -2.37 22.83 48.74
C LYS A 50 -2.84 21.90 47.63
N ILE A 51 -1.88 21.30 46.94
CA ILE A 51 -2.15 20.26 45.97
C ILE A 51 -2.72 19.05 46.75
N PRO A 52 -3.88 18.49 46.35
CA PRO A 52 -4.42 17.29 46.98
C PRO A 52 -3.45 16.12 46.91
N ASP A 53 -3.64 15.14 47.81
CA ASP A 53 -2.89 13.90 47.72
C ASP A 53 -3.40 13.04 46.55
N PHE A 54 -2.45 12.50 45.78
CA PHE A 54 -2.69 11.64 44.62
C PHE A 54 -2.04 10.26 44.79
N THR A 55 -1.68 9.87 46.01
CA THR A 55 -1.01 8.59 46.31
C THR A 55 -1.75 7.40 45.68
N ASP A 56 -3.08 7.37 45.72
CA ASP A 56 -3.89 6.29 45.15
C ASP A 56 -3.85 6.22 43.60
N TYR A 57 -3.49 7.31 42.92
CA TYR A 57 -3.45 7.41 41.46
C TYR A 57 -2.03 7.35 40.89
N ARG A 58 -1.02 7.45 41.75
CA ARG A 58 0.39 7.44 41.35
C ARG A 58 0.81 6.01 41.01
N ARG A 59 1.66 5.89 39.99
CA ARG A 59 2.37 4.63 39.75
C ARG A 59 3.35 4.36 40.89
N GLN A 60 3.62 3.08 41.15
CA GLN A 60 4.42 2.64 42.29
C GLN A 60 5.82 3.28 42.32
N GLU A 61 6.40 3.57 41.15
CA GLU A 61 7.76 4.11 41.03
C GLU A 61 7.88 5.60 41.42
N VAL A 62 6.76 6.30 41.65
CA VAL A 62 6.71 7.74 42.00
C VAL A 62 5.90 8.02 43.27
N LEU A 63 5.70 7.02 44.13
CA LEU A 63 5.04 7.17 45.43
C LEU A 63 5.93 7.86 46.48
N ASN A 64 7.24 7.59 46.45
CA ASN A 64 8.15 8.16 47.45
C ASN A 64 8.49 9.63 47.12
N PRO A 65 8.09 10.61 47.97
CA PRO A 65 8.32 12.03 47.70
C PRO A 65 9.78 12.47 47.87
N THR A 66 10.61 11.63 48.50
CA THR A 66 12.04 11.94 48.75
C THR A 66 12.98 11.40 47.67
N LYS A 67 12.45 10.63 46.70
CA LYS A 67 13.22 10.06 45.59
C LYS A 67 12.93 10.81 44.29
N SER A 68 13.96 11.03 43.46
CA SER A 68 13.78 11.69 42.16
C SER A 68 12.96 10.82 41.20
N SER A 69 11.90 11.39 40.62
CA SER A 69 11.08 10.71 39.59
C SER A 69 11.74 10.65 38.21
N GLN A 70 12.92 11.25 38.04
CA GLN A 70 13.67 11.21 36.78
C GLN A 70 14.22 9.81 36.50
N GLU A 71 14.61 9.07 37.56
CA GLU A 71 15.15 7.71 37.44
C GLU A 71 14.13 6.73 36.83
N SER A 72 12.85 6.88 37.12
CA SER A 72 11.76 6.04 36.56
C SER A 72 11.04 6.68 35.38
N SER A 73 11.55 7.79 34.85
CA SER A 73 10.84 8.56 33.80
C SER A 73 10.82 7.83 32.45
N GLU A 74 11.92 7.18 32.08
CA GLU A 74 12.04 6.44 30.83
C GLU A 74 11.13 5.21 30.83
N GLU A 75 11.22 4.35 31.85
CA GLU A 75 10.39 3.14 31.99
C GLU A 75 8.89 3.45 31.87
N ARG A 76 8.43 4.51 32.55
CA ARG A 76 7.02 4.92 32.52
C ARG A 76 6.56 5.37 31.14
N ARG A 77 7.42 6.07 30.38
CA ARG A 77 7.14 6.52 29.01
C ARG A 77 7.20 5.37 28.02
N VAL A 78 8.23 4.53 28.12
CA VAL A 78 8.42 3.35 27.26
C VAL A 78 7.23 2.42 27.38
N PHE A 79 6.71 2.16 28.59
CA PHE A 79 5.50 1.35 28.75
C PHE A 79 4.31 1.92 27.97
N SER A 80 4.06 3.22 28.09
CA SER A 80 2.96 3.88 27.37
C SER A 80 3.19 3.89 25.85
N TYR A 81 4.40 4.18 25.38
CA TYR A 81 4.74 4.14 23.96
C TYR A 81 4.70 2.74 23.37
N LEU A 82 5.09 1.73 24.13
CA LEU A 82 5.02 0.33 23.72
C LEU A 82 3.57 -0.09 23.48
N VAL A 83 2.66 0.25 24.40
CA VAL A 83 1.23 -0.03 24.24
C VAL A 83 0.69 0.67 22.98
N THR A 84 0.95 1.97 22.80
CA THR A 84 0.51 2.71 21.61
C THR A 84 1.10 2.14 20.32
N GLY A 85 2.40 1.82 20.32
CA GLY A 85 3.09 1.25 19.18
C GLY A 85 2.54 -0.13 18.80
N ALA A 86 2.35 -1.01 19.78
CA ALA A 86 1.78 -2.34 19.58
C ALA A 86 0.36 -2.27 19.01
N THR A 87 -0.51 -1.44 19.58
CA THR A 87 -1.87 -1.23 19.07
C THR A 87 -1.87 -0.70 17.63
N THR A 88 -0.95 0.22 17.32
CA THR A 88 -0.82 0.79 15.97
C THR A 88 -0.40 -0.28 14.96
N VAL A 89 0.57 -1.14 15.29
CA VAL A 89 1.02 -2.22 14.39
C VAL A 89 -0.12 -3.20 14.10
N VAL A 90 -0.87 -3.61 15.13
CA VAL A 90 -2.04 -4.49 14.96
C VAL A 90 -3.11 -3.80 14.09
N GLY A 91 -3.38 -2.51 14.33
CA GLY A 91 -4.32 -1.73 13.54
C GLY A 91 -3.93 -1.62 12.07
N VAL A 92 -2.64 -1.37 11.78
CA VAL A 92 -2.11 -1.32 10.41
C VAL A 92 -2.22 -2.68 9.73
N TYR A 93 -1.91 -3.78 10.43
CA TYR A 93 -2.06 -5.11 9.88
C TYR A 93 -3.52 -5.43 9.54
N ALA A 94 -4.44 -5.13 10.44
CA ALA A 94 -5.88 -5.30 10.21
C ALA A 94 -6.34 -4.47 9.00
N ALA A 95 -6.00 -3.18 8.95
CA ALA A 95 -6.31 -2.31 7.83
C ALA A 95 -5.75 -2.84 6.51
N LYS A 96 -4.49 -3.29 6.49
CA LYS A 96 -3.87 -3.94 5.32
C LYS A 96 -4.70 -5.12 4.86
N THR A 97 -5.02 -6.07 5.75
CA THR A 97 -5.77 -7.27 5.38
C THR A 97 -7.13 -6.92 4.78
N VAL A 98 -7.90 -6.05 5.43
CA VAL A 98 -9.21 -5.59 4.92
C VAL A 98 -9.05 -4.92 3.56
N VAL A 99 -8.17 -3.94 3.42
CA VAL A 99 -7.96 -3.23 2.14
C VAL A 99 -7.55 -4.21 1.04
N THR A 100 -6.63 -5.13 1.32
CA THR A 100 -6.19 -6.12 0.31
C THR A 100 -7.30 -7.07 -0.10
N GLN A 101 -8.20 -7.47 0.80
CA GLN A 101 -9.34 -8.31 0.46
C GLN A 101 -10.33 -7.58 -0.46
N PHE A 102 -10.59 -6.29 -0.19
CA PHE A 102 -11.45 -5.46 -1.04
C PHE A 102 -10.82 -5.18 -2.42
N VAL A 103 -9.50 -4.99 -2.48
CA VAL A 103 -8.81 -4.86 -3.78
C VAL A 103 -8.81 -6.19 -4.53
N SER A 104 -8.58 -7.30 -3.83
CA SER A 104 -8.58 -8.64 -4.43
C SER A 104 -9.95 -9.05 -4.95
N SER A 105 -11.05 -8.61 -4.32
CA SER A 105 -12.40 -8.92 -4.82
C SER A 105 -12.75 -8.21 -6.12
N MET A 106 -12.03 -7.13 -6.47
CA MET A 106 -12.13 -6.44 -7.75
C MET A 106 -11.25 -7.06 -8.84
N SER A 107 -10.35 -7.98 -8.48
CA SER A 107 -9.49 -8.71 -9.43
C SER A 107 -10.24 -9.88 -10.09
N ALA A 108 -9.61 -10.56 -11.05
CA ALA A 108 -10.23 -11.67 -11.77
C ALA A 108 -10.69 -12.79 -10.81
N SER A 109 -11.96 -13.19 -10.93
CA SER A 109 -12.57 -14.23 -10.11
C SER A 109 -12.14 -15.64 -10.54
N ALA A 110 -12.32 -16.63 -9.66
CA ALA A 110 -11.86 -17.99 -9.88
C ALA A 110 -12.48 -18.66 -11.11
N ASP A 111 -13.72 -18.35 -11.45
CA ASP A 111 -14.41 -18.83 -12.65
C ASP A 111 -13.79 -18.24 -13.94
N VAL A 112 -13.33 -16.98 -13.91
CA VAL A 112 -12.60 -16.36 -15.03
C VAL A 112 -11.22 -17.02 -15.20
N LEU A 113 -10.55 -17.35 -14.10
CA LEU A 113 -9.26 -18.07 -14.13
C LEU A 113 -9.42 -19.54 -14.56
N ALA A 114 -10.56 -20.16 -14.28
CA ALA A 114 -10.85 -21.55 -14.68
C ALA A 114 -10.95 -21.72 -16.20
N LEU A 115 -11.28 -20.67 -16.96
CA LEU A 115 -11.29 -20.65 -18.43
C LEU A 115 -9.86 -20.64 -19.04
N SER A 116 -8.88 -21.21 -18.32
CA SER A 116 -7.47 -21.10 -18.64
C SER A 116 -7.09 -21.80 -19.95
N LYS A 117 -7.67 -22.96 -20.22
CA LYS A 117 -7.34 -23.81 -21.39
C LYS A 117 -8.55 -24.02 -22.31
N ILE A 118 -8.30 -24.10 -23.61
CA ILE A 118 -9.29 -24.49 -24.62
C ILE A 118 -8.70 -25.57 -25.52
N GLU A 119 -9.48 -26.61 -25.77
CA GLU A 119 -9.15 -27.67 -26.72
C GLU A 119 -9.85 -27.38 -28.05
N ILE A 120 -9.09 -27.41 -29.14
CA ILE A 120 -9.58 -27.10 -30.49
C ILE A 120 -9.24 -28.27 -31.40
N LYS A 121 -10.26 -28.79 -32.10
CA LYS A 121 -10.09 -29.80 -33.13
C LYS A 121 -9.60 -29.15 -34.42
N LEU A 122 -8.45 -29.62 -34.90
CA LEU A 122 -7.77 -29.11 -36.09
C LEU A 122 -8.46 -29.58 -37.39
N SER A 123 -9.07 -30.76 -37.37
CA SER A 123 -9.79 -31.35 -38.52
C SER A 123 -10.99 -30.53 -39.00
N GLU A 124 -11.56 -29.65 -38.16
CA GLU A 124 -12.68 -28.78 -38.51
C GLU A 124 -12.23 -27.50 -39.26
N ILE A 125 -10.92 -27.27 -39.41
CA ILE A 125 -10.36 -26.05 -40.02
C ILE A 125 -9.74 -26.39 -41.39
N PRO A 126 -10.43 -26.06 -42.51
CA PRO A 126 -9.89 -26.23 -43.85
C PRO A 126 -8.64 -25.38 -44.09
N GLU A 127 -7.76 -25.86 -44.98
CA GLU A 127 -6.59 -25.13 -45.43
C GLU A 127 -6.95 -23.75 -46.00
N GLY A 128 -6.17 -22.73 -45.63
CA GLY A 128 -6.36 -21.32 -46.02
C GLY A 128 -7.45 -20.58 -45.25
N LYS A 129 -8.19 -21.26 -44.35
CA LYS A 129 -9.23 -20.63 -43.53
C LYS A 129 -8.68 -20.25 -42.15
N ASN A 130 -9.10 -19.07 -41.69
CA ASN A 130 -8.89 -18.61 -40.32
C ASN A 130 -10.16 -18.84 -39.50
N MET A 131 -10.08 -19.65 -38.45
CA MET A 131 -11.18 -19.85 -37.51
C MET A 131 -10.96 -18.97 -36.27
N THR A 132 -12.03 -18.37 -35.76
CA THR A 132 -11.98 -17.53 -34.56
C THR A 132 -12.71 -18.21 -33.41
N PHE A 133 -11.99 -18.48 -32.34
CA PHE A 133 -12.53 -19.03 -31.09
C PHE A 133 -12.55 -17.95 -30.02
N LYS A 134 -13.42 -18.09 -29.02
CA LYS A 134 -13.46 -17.20 -27.87
C LYS A 134 -12.67 -17.83 -26.72
N TRP A 135 -11.53 -17.24 -26.35
CA TRP A 135 -10.66 -17.72 -25.27
C TRP A 135 -10.28 -16.57 -24.33
N ARG A 136 -10.50 -16.74 -23.02
CA ARG A 136 -10.30 -15.68 -22.00
C ARG A 136 -10.95 -14.33 -22.34
N GLY A 137 -12.11 -14.38 -23.01
CA GLY A 137 -12.83 -13.18 -23.49
C GLY A 137 -12.20 -12.48 -24.70
N LYS A 138 -11.05 -12.96 -25.19
CA LYS A 138 -10.37 -12.47 -26.39
C LYS A 138 -10.64 -13.42 -27.58
N PRO A 139 -10.62 -12.92 -28.83
CA PRO A 139 -10.62 -13.78 -30.00
C PRO A 139 -9.26 -14.49 -30.11
N LEU A 140 -9.29 -15.79 -30.33
CA LEU A 140 -8.15 -16.64 -30.63
C LEU A 140 -8.27 -17.07 -32.08
N PHE A 141 -7.28 -16.70 -32.89
CA PHE A 141 -7.20 -17.10 -34.29
C PHE A 141 -6.40 -18.37 -34.41
N VAL A 142 -7.01 -19.38 -35.04
CA VAL A 142 -6.34 -20.60 -35.48
C VAL A 142 -6.48 -20.64 -36.99
N ARG A 143 -5.36 -20.43 -37.68
CA ARG A 143 -5.29 -20.42 -39.14
C ARG A 143 -4.54 -21.63 -39.63
N HIS A 144 -5.19 -22.39 -40.51
CA HIS A 144 -4.53 -23.43 -41.28
C HIS A 144 -3.89 -22.77 -42.51
N ARG A 145 -2.56 -22.72 -42.56
CA ARG A 145 -1.83 -22.10 -43.66
C ARG A 145 -1.61 -23.06 -44.81
N THR A 146 -1.67 -22.51 -46.02
CA THR A 146 -1.26 -23.19 -47.25
C THR A 146 0.26 -23.15 -47.41
N GLU A 147 0.82 -24.07 -48.19
CA GLU A 147 2.27 -24.11 -48.48
C GLU A 147 2.77 -22.80 -49.11
N LYS A 148 1.93 -22.13 -49.91
CA LYS A 148 2.26 -20.84 -50.52
C LYS A 148 2.39 -19.73 -49.48
N GLU A 149 1.51 -19.69 -48.48
CA GLU A 149 1.58 -18.74 -47.38
C GLU A 149 2.83 -18.98 -46.55
N ILE A 150 3.14 -20.24 -46.23
CA ILE A 150 4.36 -20.61 -45.48
C ILE A 150 5.61 -20.13 -46.22
N ALA A 151 5.74 -20.44 -47.51
CA ALA A 151 6.89 -20.01 -48.30
C ALA A 151 7.01 -18.48 -48.40
N THR A 152 5.87 -17.78 -48.48
CA THR A 152 5.84 -16.31 -48.52
C THR A 152 6.33 -15.72 -47.22
N GLU A 153 5.86 -16.22 -46.08
CA GLU A 153 6.21 -15.71 -44.74
C GLU A 153 7.65 -16.04 -44.34
N GLU A 154 8.18 -17.18 -44.78
CA GLU A 154 9.59 -17.57 -44.59
C GLU A 154 10.55 -16.70 -45.41
N ALA A 155 10.12 -16.22 -46.58
CA ALA A 155 10.93 -15.37 -47.46
C ALA A 155 10.99 -13.89 -47.03
N VAL A 156 10.23 -13.48 -46.01
CA VAL A 156 10.18 -12.09 -45.54
C VAL A 156 11.51 -11.68 -44.89
N ASN A 157 12.06 -10.54 -45.31
CA ASN A 157 13.24 -9.95 -44.71
C ASN A 157 12.91 -9.38 -43.31
N ILE A 158 13.59 -9.88 -42.29
CA ILE A 158 13.35 -9.52 -40.89
C ILE A 158 13.78 -8.08 -40.59
N GLY A 159 14.80 -7.56 -41.29
CA GLY A 159 15.35 -6.23 -41.04
C GLY A 159 14.38 -5.10 -41.40
N GLU A 160 13.35 -5.39 -42.20
CA GLU A 160 12.30 -4.44 -42.55
C GLU A 160 11.11 -4.48 -41.56
N LEU A 161 11.05 -5.51 -40.71
CA LEU A 161 9.97 -5.65 -39.73
C LEU A 161 10.21 -4.72 -38.55
N ARG A 162 9.14 -4.05 -38.10
CA ARG A 162 9.20 -3.24 -36.89
C ARG A 162 9.49 -4.09 -35.64
N ASP A 163 8.91 -5.29 -35.59
CA ASP A 163 9.11 -6.28 -34.53
C ASP A 163 9.77 -7.53 -35.16
N PRO A 164 11.12 -7.59 -35.16
CA PRO A 164 11.89 -8.56 -35.92
C PRO A 164 11.74 -9.96 -35.34
N GLN A 165 10.90 -10.78 -35.99
CA GLN A 165 10.70 -12.19 -35.65
C GLN A 165 10.62 -13.05 -36.91
N HIS A 166 11.33 -14.18 -36.91
CA HIS A 166 11.15 -15.20 -37.92
C HIS A 166 9.81 -15.92 -37.75
N ASP A 167 9.26 -16.42 -38.85
CA ASP A 167 8.03 -17.21 -38.81
C ASP A 167 8.20 -18.49 -37.96
N LYS A 168 9.36 -19.15 -38.08
CA LYS A 168 9.71 -20.39 -37.37
C LYS A 168 9.74 -20.24 -35.85
N ASP A 169 9.99 -19.03 -35.34
CA ASP A 169 10.02 -18.77 -33.90
C ASP A 169 8.62 -18.49 -33.35
N ARG A 170 7.65 -18.23 -34.23
CA ARG A 170 6.26 -17.90 -33.87
C ARG A 170 5.31 -19.09 -33.94
N VAL A 171 5.73 -20.20 -34.55
CA VAL A 171 4.92 -21.39 -34.70
C VAL A 171 5.70 -22.66 -34.33
N ILE A 172 5.03 -23.59 -33.67
CA ILE A 172 5.58 -24.93 -33.41
C ILE A 172 5.48 -25.80 -34.68
N ASN A 173 4.32 -25.76 -35.36
CA ASN A 173 4.08 -26.46 -36.62
C ASN A 173 3.85 -25.43 -37.73
N PRO A 174 4.62 -25.43 -38.83
CA PRO A 174 4.48 -24.46 -39.92
C PRO A 174 3.07 -24.39 -40.53
N ARG A 175 2.28 -25.45 -40.47
CA ARG A 175 0.90 -25.45 -41.01
C ARG A 175 -0.08 -24.64 -40.16
N TRP A 176 0.23 -24.40 -38.89
CA TRP A 176 -0.69 -23.81 -37.93
C TRP A 176 -0.14 -22.52 -37.35
N VAL A 177 -0.82 -21.41 -37.62
CA VAL A 177 -0.59 -20.14 -36.91
C VAL A 177 -1.69 -19.96 -35.90
N ILE A 178 -1.29 -19.87 -34.62
CA ILE A 178 -2.18 -19.63 -33.50
C ILE A 178 -1.76 -18.31 -32.86
N VAL A 179 -2.64 -17.31 -32.94
CA VAL A 179 -2.38 -15.96 -32.44
C VAL A 179 -3.63 -15.40 -31.76
N LEU A 180 -3.43 -14.53 -30.77
CA LEU A 180 -4.51 -13.74 -30.23
C LEU A 180 -4.95 -12.69 -31.26
N GLY A 181 -6.24 -12.70 -31.60
CA GLY A 181 -6.87 -11.75 -32.51
C GLY A 181 -7.08 -10.37 -31.90
N VAL A 182 -6.12 -9.88 -31.11
CA VAL A 182 -6.16 -8.60 -30.40
C VAL A 182 -5.07 -7.72 -30.97
N CYS A 183 -5.46 -6.68 -31.71
CA CYS A 183 -4.53 -5.73 -32.29
C CYS A 183 -3.71 -5.05 -31.19
N THR A 184 -2.39 -5.10 -31.30
CA THR A 184 -1.45 -4.57 -30.29
C THR A 184 -1.45 -3.05 -30.20
N HIS A 185 -2.18 -2.36 -31.08
CA HIS A 185 -2.41 -0.91 -30.96
C HIS A 185 -3.30 -0.60 -29.75
N LEU A 186 -4.60 -0.93 -29.84
CA LEU A 186 -5.62 -0.56 -28.85
C LEU A 186 -6.69 -1.67 -28.68
N GLY A 187 -6.37 -2.92 -29.03
CA GLY A 187 -7.19 -4.08 -28.69
C GLY A 187 -8.35 -4.43 -29.62
N CYS A 188 -8.54 -3.73 -30.75
CA CYS A 188 -9.52 -4.10 -31.76
C CYS A 188 -9.25 -5.49 -32.36
N VAL A 189 -10.28 -6.13 -32.92
CA VAL A 189 -10.15 -7.43 -33.59
C VAL A 189 -9.73 -7.24 -35.06
N PRO A 190 -8.57 -7.75 -35.51
CA PRO A 190 -8.19 -7.73 -36.92
C PRO A 190 -9.09 -8.66 -37.75
N ILE A 191 -9.44 -8.23 -38.96
CA ILE A 191 -10.19 -9.02 -39.95
C ILE A 191 -9.19 -9.91 -40.69
N SER A 192 -9.43 -11.22 -40.74
CA SER A 192 -8.62 -12.17 -41.50
C SER A 192 -8.80 -12.03 -43.01
N ASN A 193 -7.77 -12.38 -43.78
CA ASN A 193 -7.74 -12.33 -45.25
C ASN A 193 -7.98 -10.93 -45.81
N ALA A 194 -7.57 -9.91 -45.05
CA ALA A 194 -7.69 -8.51 -45.42
C ALA A 194 -6.36 -7.79 -45.20
N GLY A 195 -6.19 -6.66 -45.89
CA GLY A 195 -4.98 -5.86 -45.85
C GLY A 195 -3.97 -6.22 -46.95
N GLU A 196 -2.89 -5.43 -47.03
CA GLU A 196 -1.92 -5.49 -48.13
C GLU A 196 -1.05 -6.75 -48.14
N PHE A 197 -0.97 -7.47 -47.02
CA PHE A 197 -0.04 -8.60 -46.81
C PHE A 197 -0.73 -9.96 -46.67
N GLY A 198 -2.01 -10.08 -47.04
CA GLY A 198 -2.73 -11.37 -47.05
C GLY A 198 -3.01 -12.02 -45.68
N GLY A 199 -2.57 -11.38 -44.59
CA GLY A 199 -2.79 -11.83 -43.22
C GLY A 199 -4.05 -11.26 -42.60
N TYR A 200 -3.88 -10.18 -41.86
CA TYR A 200 -4.94 -9.55 -41.06
C TYR A 200 -4.94 -8.02 -41.18
N TYR A 201 -6.12 -7.42 -41.15
CA TYR A 201 -6.29 -5.96 -41.20
C TYR A 201 -7.13 -5.46 -40.04
N CYS A 202 -6.61 -4.49 -39.29
CA CYS A 202 -7.34 -3.82 -38.22
C CYS A 202 -7.99 -2.53 -38.74
N PRO A 203 -9.33 -2.47 -38.89
CA PRO A 203 -10.02 -1.32 -39.47
C PRO A 203 -10.03 -0.07 -38.57
N CYS A 204 -9.69 -0.21 -37.28
CA CYS A 204 -9.75 0.91 -36.33
C CYS A 204 -8.78 2.04 -36.68
N HIS A 205 -7.54 1.69 -37.03
CA HIS A 205 -6.48 2.68 -37.33
C HIS A 205 -5.56 2.24 -38.48
N GLY A 206 -5.98 1.25 -39.28
CA GLY A 206 -5.25 0.82 -40.48
C GLY A 206 -3.97 0.01 -40.21
N SER A 207 -3.94 -0.83 -39.17
CA SER A 207 -2.81 -1.74 -38.96
C SER A 207 -2.92 -2.98 -39.86
N HIS A 208 -1.85 -3.30 -40.57
CA HIS A 208 -1.77 -4.46 -41.46
C HIS A 208 -0.76 -5.49 -40.95
N TYR A 209 -1.22 -6.71 -40.79
CA TYR A 209 -0.42 -7.86 -40.38
C TYR A 209 -0.30 -8.86 -41.54
N ASP A 210 0.83 -9.56 -41.58
CA ASP A 210 1.05 -10.67 -42.51
C ASP A 210 0.44 -12.00 -42.00
N ALA A 211 0.57 -13.10 -42.76
CA ALA A 211 -0.07 -14.36 -42.41
C ALA A 211 0.58 -15.07 -41.20
N SER A 212 1.75 -14.61 -40.76
CA SER A 212 2.39 -15.00 -39.49
C SER A 212 1.86 -14.17 -38.29
N GLY A 213 1.02 -13.15 -38.57
CA GLY A 213 0.52 -12.21 -37.57
C GLY A 213 1.55 -11.16 -37.19
N ARG A 214 2.60 -10.93 -38.00
CA ARG A 214 3.60 -9.90 -37.75
C ARG A 214 3.13 -8.57 -38.31
N ILE A 215 3.43 -7.49 -37.60
CA ILE A 215 3.00 -6.16 -37.99
C ILE A 215 3.89 -5.61 -39.10
N ARG A 216 3.27 -5.21 -40.21
CA ARG A 216 3.98 -4.71 -41.40
C ARG A 216 3.79 -3.22 -41.61
N LYS A 217 2.59 -2.72 -41.33
CA LYS A 217 2.21 -1.32 -41.58
C LYS A 217 1.19 -0.84 -40.55
N GLY A 218 1.23 0.45 -40.23
CA GLY A 218 0.29 1.10 -39.33
C GLY A 218 0.79 1.24 -37.88
N PRO A 219 -0.06 1.76 -36.98
CA PRO A 219 0.36 2.26 -35.67
C PRO A 219 0.64 1.19 -34.62
N ALA A 220 0.19 -0.05 -34.81
CA ALA A 220 0.31 -1.13 -33.82
C ALA A 220 1.78 -1.49 -33.50
N PRO A 221 2.33 -1.30 -32.29
CA PRO A 221 3.77 -1.39 -32.06
C PRO A 221 4.37 -2.80 -32.24
N LEU A 222 3.60 -3.86 -31.97
CA LEU A 222 4.10 -5.24 -31.86
C LEU A 222 3.34 -6.20 -32.79
N ASN A 223 3.94 -7.37 -33.03
CA ASN A 223 3.27 -8.50 -33.69
C ASN A 223 2.09 -9.02 -32.84
N LEU A 224 1.14 -9.73 -33.46
CA LEU A 224 0.08 -10.41 -32.71
C LEU A 224 0.70 -11.43 -31.75
N GLU A 225 0.18 -11.44 -30.52
CA GLU A 225 0.66 -12.30 -29.44
C GLU A 225 0.39 -13.77 -29.76
N VAL A 226 1.43 -14.59 -29.68
CA VAL A 226 1.33 -16.05 -29.79
C VAL A 226 1.08 -16.59 -28.37
N PRO A 227 -0.07 -17.20 -28.08
CA PRO A 227 -0.33 -17.78 -26.76
C PRO A 227 0.53 -19.02 -26.55
N TYR A 228 0.62 -19.50 -25.31
CA TYR A 228 1.15 -20.84 -25.06
C TYR A 228 0.16 -21.89 -25.57
N TYR A 229 0.65 -22.85 -26.34
CA TYR A 229 -0.15 -23.98 -26.81
C TYR A 229 0.72 -25.21 -27.02
N GLU A 230 0.08 -26.38 -26.99
CA GLU A 230 0.72 -27.67 -27.23
C GLU A 230 -0.20 -28.57 -28.08
N PHE A 231 0.42 -29.47 -28.84
CA PHE A 231 -0.28 -30.50 -29.62
C PHE A 231 -0.15 -31.84 -28.88
N PRO A 232 -1.15 -32.25 -28.08
CA PRO A 232 -1.14 -33.57 -27.44
C PRO A 232 -1.23 -34.73 -28.45
N ASP A 233 -1.94 -34.48 -29.56
CA ASP A 233 -2.15 -35.40 -30.67
C ASP A 233 -2.17 -34.63 -32.00
N ASP A 234 -2.20 -35.34 -33.13
CA ASP A 234 -2.13 -34.73 -34.47
C ASP A 234 -3.40 -33.94 -34.84
N ASP A 235 -4.51 -34.15 -34.14
CA ASP A 235 -5.84 -33.63 -34.48
C ASP A 235 -6.37 -32.58 -33.50
N THR A 236 -5.69 -32.37 -32.38
CA THR A 236 -6.12 -31.49 -31.30
C THR A 236 -5.00 -30.53 -30.90
N VAL A 237 -5.36 -29.28 -30.64
CA VAL A 237 -4.46 -28.31 -30.00
C VAL A 237 -5.07 -27.81 -28.70
N ILE A 238 -4.24 -27.75 -27.65
CA ILE A 238 -4.61 -27.20 -26.35
C ILE A 238 -3.92 -25.85 -26.21
N VAL A 239 -4.72 -24.80 -26.04
CA VAL A 239 -4.21 -23.42 -25.85
C VAL A 239 -4.46 -23.00 -24.41
N GLY A 240 -3.38 -22.72 -23.67
CA GLY A 240 -3.42 -22.12 -22.33
C GLY A 240 -2.65 -22.81 -21.21
#